data_AF-A0A1F7VB28-F1
#
_entry.id   AF-A0A1F7VB28-F1
#
_cell.length_a   1.000
_cell.length_b   1.000
_cell.length_c   1.000
_cell.angle_alpha   90.00
_cell.angle_beta   90.00
_cell.angle_gamma   90.00
#
_symmetry.space_group_name_H-M   'P 1'
#
loop_
_entity.id
_entity.type
_entity.pdbx_description
1 polymer ?
#
loop_
_entity_poly.entity_id
_entity_poly.type
_entity_poly.pdbx_seq_one_letter_code
_entity_poly.pdbx_strand_id
1 'polypeptide(L)'
;MLGGTLCLYALFLWVQVKRLWVGDLPFDFKETEHLVKSGFWQLLFLSVINILIYFFAYRKTSPIVQKILAVFTAASLLLLVSAGYRMGLYVTYYGFSYEKFFAAYTVLYCAIVFVWLITRLFIAQRSNILKFLVVLFIWMYAAMAVLPVEQFILRANVALSGLENSRIRLYELTMLSPDVLSLVKRYEQQGHLKEKTGYLEREGKNKSEEAFDWTPWIERQEKKVAEKVWYEKSLVNLVGK
;
A
#
# COMPACT_ATOMS: atom_id res chain seq x y z
N MET A 1 17.21 -32.16 14.22
CA MET A 1 16.60 -31.33 13.16
C MET A 1 15.15 -30.99 13.45
N LEU A 2 14.24 -31.96 13.67
CA LEU A 2 12.80 -31.71 13.95
C LEU A 2 12.49 -30.82 15.17
N GLY A 3 13.22 -30.98 16.29
CA GLY A 3 12.98 -30.20 17.52
C GLY A 3 13.30 -28.70 17.39
N GLY A 4 14.39 -28.35 16.71
CA GLY A 4 14.75 -26.95 16.46
C GLY A 4 13.73 -26.22 15.58
N THR A 5 13.18 -26.93 14.58
CA THR A 5 12.11 -26.40 13.72
C THR A 5 10.82 -26.16 14.52
N LEU A 6 10.45 -27.10 15.41
CA LEU A 6 9.29 -26.95 16.29
C LEU A 6 9.42 -25.78 17.28
N CYS A 7 10.59 -25.61 17.92
CA CYS A 7 10.84 -24.48 18.82
C CYS A 7 10.77 -23.13 18.08
N LEU A 8 11.36 -23.03 16.88
CA LEU A 8 11.25 -21.84 16.04
C LEU A 8 9.78 -21.54 15.72
N TYR A 9 8.99 -22.54 15.34
CA TYR A 9 7.56 -22.34 15.07
C TYR A 9 6.76 -21.92 16.31
N ALA A 10 7.02 -22.51 17.49
CA ALA A 10 6.31 -22.17 18.72
C ALA A 10 6.59 -20.72 19.17
N LEU A 11 7.86 -20.32 19.17
CA LEU A 11 8.26 -18.94 19.45
C LEU A 11 7.60 -17.97 18.46
N PHE A 12 7.48 -18.40 17.22
CA PHE A 12 6.90 -17.57 16.18
C PHE A 12 5.37 -17.43 16.29
N LEU A 13 4.64 -18.51 16.60
CA LEU A 13 3.21 -18.46 16.91
C LEU A 13 2.93 -17.53 18.09
N TRP A 14 3.78 -17.56 19.13
CA TRP A 14 3.70 -16.63 20.26
C TRP A 14 3.81 -15.16 19.85
N VAL A 15 4.76 -14.82 18.96
CA VAL A 15 4.88 -13.46 18.41
C VAL A 15 3.65 -13.07 17.59
N GLN A 16 3.04 -14.00 16.87
CA GLN A 16 1.88 -13.73 16.02
C GLN A 16 0.59 -13.46 16.79
N VAL A 17 0.34 -14.17 17.89
CA VAL A 17 -0.85 -13.94 18.73
C VAL A 17 -0.87 -12.51 19.28
N LYS A 18 0.29 -11.96 19.67
CA LYS A 18 0.40 -10.59 20.20
C LYS A 18 0.08 -9.49 19.18
N ARG A 19 0.14 -9.79 17.88
CA ARG A 19 -0.04 -8.80 16.80
C ARG A 19 -1.44 -8.73 16.23
N LEU A 20 -2.28 -9.72 16.53
CA LEU A 20 -3.68 -9.78 16.08
C LEU A 20 -4.58 -8.76 16.78
N TRP A 21 -4.20 -8.29 17.97
CA TRP A 21 -5.05 -7.51 18.89
C TRP A 21 -4.82 -5.98 18.86
N VAL A 22 -4.22 -5.43 17.81
CA VAL A 22 -4.05 -3.96 17.69
C VAL A 22 -5.15 -3.42 16.77
N GLY A 23 -6.29 -3.05 17.36
CA GLY A 23 -7.49 -2.59 16.66
C GLY A 23 -7.54 -1.09 16.38
N ASP A 24 -7.06 -0.26 17.31
CA ASP A 24 -7.15 1.20 17.19
C ASP A 24 -5.84 1.82 16.72
N LEU A 25 -5.92 2.72 15.73
CA LEU A 25 -4.81 3.58 15.35
C LEU A 25 -4.71 4.74 16.35
N PRO A 26 -3.50 5.19 16.73
CA PRO A 26 -3.34 6.39 17.52
C PRO A 26 -3.94 7.60 16.82
N PHE A 27 -4.37 8.61 17.58
CA PHE A 27 -4.83 9.86 16.98
C PHE A 27 -3.67 10.72 16.44
N ASP A 28 -2.43 10.50 16.89
CA ASP A 28 -1.24 11.18 16.37
C ASP A 28 -0.78 10.54 15.04
N PHE A 29 -0.54 11.38 14.03
CA PHE A 29 0.02 10.99 12.74
C PHE A 29 1.36 10.28 12.87
N LYS A 30 2.30 10.80 13.69
CA LYS A 30 3.65 10.21 13.78
C LYS A 30 3.61 8.82 14.39
N GLU A 31 2.79 8.64 15.43
CA GLU A 31 2.61 7.34 16.06
C GLU A 31 1.91 6.37 15.11
N THR A 32 0.87 6.83 14.42
CA THR A 32 0.15 6.04 13.41
C THR A 32 1.07 5.59 12.29
N GLU A 33 1.85 6.53 11.73
CA GLU A 33 2.80 6.27 10.66
C GLU A 33 3.84 5.24 11.11
N HIS A 34 4.43 5.43 12.30
CA HIS A 34 5.41 4.50 12.85
C HIS A 34 4.83 3.09 13.03
N LEU A 35 3.62 2.97 13.59
CA LEU A 35 2.98 1.67 13.80
C LEU A 35 2.63 0.96 12.48
N VAL A 36 2.13 1.69 11.49
CA VAL A 36 1.78 1.13 10.18
C VAL A 36 3.03 0.72 9.41
N LYS A 37 4.05 1.59 9.34
CA LYS A 37 5.31 1.31 8.63
C LYS A 37 6.08 0.17 9.28
N SER A 38 6.26 0.19 10.61
CA SER A 38 6.97 -0.88 11.32
C SER A 38 6.23 -2.22 11.19
N GLY A 39 4.90 -2.23 11.32
CA GLY A 39 4.08 -3.43 11.12
C GLY A 39 4.21 -3.99 9.71
N PHE A 40 4.18 -3.15 8.69
CA PHE A 40 4.36 -3.54 7.29
C PHE A 40 5.72 -4.23 7.06
N TRP A 41 6.83 -3.63 7.50
CA TRP A 41 8.17 -4.21 7.32
C TRP A 41 8.33 -5.55 8.02
N GLN A 42 7.78 -5.69 9.22
CA GLN A 42 7.82 -6.94 9.94
C GLN A 42 7.01 -8.05 9.23
N LEU A 43 5.90 -7.70 8.57
CA LEU A 43 5.10 -8.64 7.80
C LEU A 43 5.75 -9.04 6.49
N LEU A 44 6.43 -8.11 5.82
CA LEU A 44 7.26 -8.42 4.66
C LEU A 44 8.35 -9.40 5.02
N PHE A 45 9.07 -9.13 6.10
CA PHE A 45 10.12 -10.02 6.61
C PHE A 45 9.56 -11.42 6.92
N LEU A 46 8.40 -11.49 7.58
CA LEU A 46 7.71 -12.76 7.82
C LEU A 46 7.31 -13.47 6.52
N SER A 47 6.83 -12.74 5.52
CA SER A 47 6.47 -13.32 4.22
C SER A 47 7.66 -13.98 3.54
N VAL A 48 8.84 -13.36 3.62
CA VAL A 48 10.08 -13.96 3.12
C VAL A 48 10.44 -15.23 3.89
N ILE A 49 10.36 -15.19 5.22
CA ILE A 49 10.60 -16.38 6.07
C ILE A 49 9.64 -17.53 5.70
N ASN A 50 8.35 -17.24 5.55
CA ASN A 50 7.35 -18.22 5.12
C ASN A 50 7.75 -18.92 3.82
N ILE A 51 8.13 -18.14 2.81
CA ILE A 51 8.51 -18.66 1.50
C ILE A 51 9.78 -19.51 1.59
N LEU A 52 10.79 -19.06 2.35
CA LEU A 52 12.03 -19.80 2.56
C LEU A 52 11.79 -21.13 3.29
N ILE A 53 11.05 -21.08 4.40
CA ILE A 53 10.69 -22.27 5.16
C ILE A 53 9.92 -23.25 4.28
N TYR A 54 8.96 -22.77 3.50
CA TYR A 54 8.23 -23.61 2.55
C TYR A 54 9.20 -24.25 1.56
N PHE A 55 10.11 -23.48 0.96
CA PHE A 55 11.08 -23.98 0.00
C PHE A 55 11.95 -25.12 0.56
N PHE A 56 12.43 -24.99 1.80
CA PHE A 56 13.28 -25.99 2.46
C PHE A 56 12.49 -27.17 3.05
N ALA A 57 11.36 -26.92 3.71
CA ALA A 57 10.61 -27.93 4.45
C ALA A 57 9.67 -28.75 3.57
N TYR A 58 9.10 -28.16 2.51
CA TYR A 58 8.11 -28.83 1.64
C TYR A 58 8.68 -30.07 0.94
N ARG A 59 9.99 -30.10 0.65
CA ARG A 59 10.62 -31.20 -0.09
C ARG A 59 11.01 -32.43 0.74
N LYS A 60 11.06 -32.35 2.08
CA LYS A 60 11.77 -33.37 2.90
C LYS A 60 11.09 -33.81 4.20
N THR A 61 9.83 -33.43 4.48
CA THR A 61 9.31 -33.55 5.85
C THR A 61 7.99 -34.31 6.01
N SER A 62 7.77 -34.82 7.22
CA SER A 62 6.59 -35.56 7.66
C SER A 62 5.29 -34.74 7.58
N PRO A 63 4.12 -35.40 7.48
CA PRO A 63 2.80 -34.74 7.40
C PRO A 63 2.50 -33.80 8.58
N ILE A 64 3.11 -34.03 9.75
CA ILE A 64 2.97 -33.15 10.92
C ILE A 64 3.59 -31.76 10.64
N VAL A 65 4.77 -31.73 10.02
CA VAL A 65 5.44 -30.45 9.71
C VAL A 65 4.69 -29.68 8.61
N GLN A 66 4.06 -30.40 7.66
CA GLN A 66 3.19 -29.78 6.66
C GLN A 66 1.96 -29.11 7.29
N LYS A 67 1.31 -29.76 8.27
CA LYS A 67 0.18 -29.17 9.01
C LYS A 67 0.59 -27.91 9.78
N ILE A 68 1.73 -27.95 10.47
CA ILE A 68 2.25 -26.80 11.22
C ILE A 68 2.57 -25.63 10.27
N LEU A 69 3.19 -25.91 9.12
CA LEU A 69 3.47 -24.91 8.09
C LEU A 69 2.19 -24.29 7.52
N ALA A 70 1.12 -25.07 7.38
CA ALA A 70 -0.19 -24.56 6.96
C ALA A 70 -0.80 -23.60 7.99
N VAL A 71 -0.81 -23.99 9.27
CA VAL A 71 -1.27 -23.13 10.37
C VAL A 71 -0.47 -21.82 10.40
N PHE A 72 0.85 -21.92 10.20
CA PHE A 72 1.75 -20.78 10.19
C PHE A 72 1.50 -19.81 9.02
N THR A 73 1.31 -20.36 7.81
CA THR A 73 1.00 -19.56 6.62
C THR A 73 -0.38 -18.90 6.77
N ALA A 74 -1.36 -19.62 7.32
CA ALA A 74 -2.68 -19.08 7.62
C ALA A 74 -2.64 -17.95 8.66
N ALA A 75 -1.89 -18.11 9.75
CA ALA A 75 -1.69 -17.06 10.74
C ALA A 75 -1.01 -15.83 10.12
N SER A 76 -0.01 -16.04 9.27
CA SER A 76 0.68 -14.97 8.53
C SER A 76 -0.27 -14.22 7.59
N LEU A 77 -1.20 -14.92 6.95
CA LEU A 77 -2.26 -14.31 6.13
C LEU A 77 -3.22 -13.47 6.98
N LEU A 78 -3.67 -13.96 8.15
CA LEU A 78 -4.54 -13.19 9.04
C LEU A 78 -3.89 -11.88 9.50
N LEU A 79 -2.61 -11.92 9.81
CA LEU A 79 -1.85 -10.73 10.20
C LEU A 79 -1.64 -9.76 9.05
N LEU A 80 -1.41 -10.30 7.85
CA LEU A 80 -1.31 -9.50 6.64
C LEU A 80 -2.64 -8.77 6.38
N VAL A 81 -3.77 -9.44 6.58
CA VAL A 81 -5.11 -8.82 6.51
C VAL A 81 -5.28 -7.75 7.58
N SER A 82 -4.87 -8.00 8.83
CA SER A 82 -4.91 -7.01 9.92
C SER A 82 -4.07 -5.75 9.62
N ALA A 83 -2.87 -5.91 9.05
CA ALA A 83 -2.08 -4.76 8.63
C ALA A 83 -2.63 -4.07 7.38
N GLY A 84 -3.20 -4.83 6.44
CA GLY A 84 -3.93 -4.28 5.30
C GLY A 84 -5.10 -3.40 5.76
N TYR A 85 -5.85 -3.85 6.77
CA TYR A 85 -6.90 -3.06 7.40
C TYR A 85 -6.37 -1.78 8.05
N ARG A 86 -5.28 -1.85 8.83
CA ARG A 86 -4.62 -0.67 9.42
C ARG A 86 -4.09 0.30 8.37
N MET A 87 -3.54 -0.21 7.27
CA MET A 87 -3.13 0.63 6.13
C MET A 87 -4.35 1.29 5.47
N GLY A 88 -5.46 0.56 5.35
CA GLY A 88 -6.73 1.09 4.85
C GLY A 88 -7.23 2.26 5.71
N LEU A 89 -7.27 2.08 7.03
CA LEU A 89 -7.61 3.15 7.97
C LEU A 89 -6.63 4.33 7.87
N TYR A 90 -5.34 4.06 7.76
CA TYR A 90 -4.33 5.12 7.60
C TYR A 90 -4.53 5.93 6.32
N VAL A 91 -4.96 5.27 5.24
CA VAL A 91 -5.33 5.93 3.97
C VAL A 91 -6.64 6.69 4.10
N THR A 92 -7.65 6.18 4.81
CA THR A 92 -8.92 6.90 4.95
C THR A 92 -8.77 8.20 5.74
N TYR A 93 -7.92 8.21 6.77
CA TYR A 93 -7.69 9.41 7.59
C TYR A 93 -6.69 10.39 6.96
N TYR A 94 -5.60 9.89 6.38
CA TYR A 94 -4.47 10.72 5.92
C TYR A 94 -4.24 10.67 4.42
N GLY A 95 -5.14 10.04 3.66
CA GLY A 95 -5.09 10.01 2.21
C GLY A 95 -4.07 9.03 1.64
N PHE A 96 -4.14 8.79 0.33
CA PHE A 96 -3.13 8.06 -0.41
C PHE A 96 -1.89 8.90 -0.66
N SER A 97 -0.73 8.26 -0.57
CA SER A 97 0.55 8.72 -1.11
C SER A 97 1.16 7.59 -1.94
N TYR A 98 2.26 7.87 -2.66
CA TYR A 98 3.01 6.82 -3.36
C TYR A 98 3.40 5.67 -2.42
N GLU A 99 3.90 6.01 -1.23
CA GLU A 99 4.32 5.03 -0.24
C GLU A 99 3.16 4.10 0.17
N LYS A 100 2.01 4.67 0.53
CA LYS A 100 0.84 3.89 0.99
C LYS A 100 0.27 3.04 -0.14
N PHE A 101 0.25 3.57 -1.37
CA PHE A 101 -0.21 2.85 -2.55
C PHE A 101 0.69 1.64 -2.86
N PHE A 102 2.01 1.81 -2.91
CA PHE A 102 2.93 0.69 -3.15
C PHE A 102 2.98 -0.29 -1.98
N ALA A 103 2.76 0.17 -0.75
CA ALA A 103 2.61 -0.72 0.40
C ALA A 103 1.34 -1.58 0.27
N ALA A 104 0.19 -0.99 -0.09
CA ALA A 104 -1.05 -1.74 -0.34
C ALA A 104 -0.91 -2.72 -1.51
N TYR A 105 -0.27 -2.31 -2.60
CA TYR A 105 0.07 -3.18 -3.73
C TYR A 105 0.91 -4.39 -3.30
N THR A 106 1.92 -4.15 -2.46
CA THR A 106 2.79 -5.22 -1.95
C THR A 106 2.05 -6.16 -1.01
N VAL A 107 1.18 -5.64 -0.14
CA VAL A 107 0.28 -6.44 0.72
C VAL A 107 -0.61 -7.34 -0.14
N LEU A 108 -1.19 -6.82 -1.23
CA LEU A 108 -2.01 -7.60 -2.15
C LEU A 108 -1.21 -8.74 -2.81
N TYR A 109 0.01 -8.46 -3.27
CA TYR A 109 0.91 -9.48 -3.81
C TYR A 109 1.17 -10.58 -2.77
N CYS A 110 1.55 -10.23 -1.55
CA CYS A 110 1.79 -11.20 -0.46
C CYS A 110 0.53 -12.01 -0.13
N ALA A 111 -0.65 -11.40 -0.16
CA ALA A 111 -1.91 -12.08 0.14
C ALA A 111 -2.21 -13.16 -0.92
N ILE A 112 -2.04 -12.86 -2.20
CA ILE A 112 -2.21 -13.83 -3.30
C ILE A 112 -1.20 -14.98 -3.15
N VAL A 113 0.06 -14.65 -2.83
CA VAL A 113 1.10 -15.66 -2.59
C VAL A 113 0.73 -16.59 -1.44
N PHE A 114 0.30 -16.04 -0.30
CA PHE A 114 -0.09 -16.85 0.86
C PHE A 114 -1.31 -17.71 0.60
N VAL A 115 -2.36 -17.17 -0.03
CA VAL A 115 -3.54 -17.96 -0.43
C VAL A 115 -3.10 -19.12 -1.32
N TRP A 116 -2.27 -18.86 -2.33
CA TRP A 116 -1.75 -19.90 -3.21
C TRP A 116 -0.91 -20.94 -2.45
N LEU A 117 -0.01 -20.52 -1.56
CA LEU A 117 0.80 -21.44 -0.75
C LEU A 117 -0.08 -22.32 0.14
N ILE A 118 -1.12 -21.77 0.77
CA ILE A 118 -2.10 -22.51 1.57
C ILE A 118 -2.80 -23.56 0.70
N THR A 119 -3.33 -23.17 -0.47
CA THR A 119 -3.98 -24.11 -1.40
C THR A 119 -3.03 -25.24 -1.83
N ARG A 120 -1.75 -24.93 -2.07
CA ARG A 120 -0.73 -25.94 -2.44
C ARG A 120 -0.28 -26.83 -1.28
N LEU A 121 -0.55 -26.46 -0.02
CA LEU A 121 -0.35 -27.38 1.10
C LEU A 121 -1.43 -28.45 1.17
N PHE A 122 -2.65 -28.15 0.72
CA PHE A 122 -3.75 -29.12 0.67
C PHE A 122 -3.73 -29.98 -0.59
N ILE A 123 -3.24 -29.45 -1.72
CA ILE A 123 -3.10 -30.19 -2.97
C ILE A 123 -1.71 -30.83 -2.99
N ALA A 124 -1.63 -32.16 -2.89
CA ALA A 124 -0.38 -32.95 -2.86
C ALA A 124 0.42 -32.94 -4.19
N GLN A 125 0.22 -31.94 -5.04
CA GLN A 125 0.89 -31.81 -6.33
C GLN A 125 2.10 -30.90 -6.23
N ARG A 126 3.26 -31.41 -6.68
CA ARG A 126 4.51 -30.63 -6.69
C ARG A 126 4.39 -29.43 -7.62
N SER A 127 4.50 -28.24 -7.04
CA SER A 127 4.43 -26.98 -7.76
C SER A 127 5.74 -26.21 -7.63
N ASN A 128 6.18 -25.56 -8.71
CA ASN A 128 7.37 -24.72 -8.69
C ASN A 128 6.99 -23.32 -8.17
N ILE A 129 7.28 -23.08 -6.88
CA ILE A 129 6.97 -21.83 -6.19
C ILE A 129 7.67 -20.65 -6.87
N LEU A 130 8.94 -20.80 -7.24
CA LEU A 130 9.69 -19.74 -7.91
C LEU A 130 9.03 -19.34 -9.23
N LYS A 131 8.58 -20.33 -10.01
CA LYS A 131 7.84 -20.06 -11.25
C LYS A 131 6.57 -19.27 -10.96
N PHE A 132 5.80 -19.65 -9.95
CA PHE A 132 4.58 -18.93 -9.59
C PHE A 132 4.87 -17.49 -9.13
N LEU A 133 5.84 -17.29 -8.23
CA LEU A 133 6.23 -15.97 -7.74
C LEU A 133 6.67 -15.05 -8.88
N VAL A 134 7.54 -15.52 -9.77
CA VAL A 134 8.04 -14.73 -10.90
C VAL A 134 6.90 -14.38 -11.87
N VAL A 135 6.05 -15.35 -12.22
CA VAL A 135 4.91 -15.11 -13.12
C VAL A 135 3.93 -14.11 -12.50
N LEU A 136 3.60 -14.27 -11.22
CA LEU A 136 2.72 -13.33 -10.51
C LEU A 136 3.33 -11.93 -10.45
N PHE A 137 4.63 -11.83 -10.15
CA PHE A 137 5.32 -10.54 -10.09
C PHE A 137 5.31 -9.84 -11.44
N ILE A 138 5.64 -10.55 -12.53
CA ILE A 138 5.60 -9.99 -13.90
C ILE A 138 4.19 -9.51 -14.24
N TRP A 139 3.17 -10.33 -13.96
CA TRP A 139 1.77 -9.97 -14.24
C TRP A 139 1.31 -8.74 -13.45
N MET A 140 1.58 -8.70 -12.15
CA MET A 140 1.20 -7.56 -11.32
C MET A 140 1.98 -6.30 -11.66
N TYR A 141 3.27 -6.43 -12.01
CA TYR A 141 4.08 -5.32 -12.50
C TYR A 141 3.55 -4.76 -13.82
N ALA A 142 3.23 -5.64 -14.78
CA ALA A 142 2.64 -5.24 -16.06
C ALA A 142 1.29 -4.53 -15.86
N ALA A 143 0.43 -5.06 -14.98
CA ALA A 143 -0.81 -4.39 -14.61
C ALA A 143 -0.55 -3.02 -13.97
N MET A 144 0.43 -2.92 -13.07
CA MET A 144 0.80 -1.66 -12.43
C MET A 144 1.33 -0.62 -13.42
N ALA A 145 2.13 -1.04 -14.41
CA ALA A 145 2.73 -0.15 -15.40
C ALA A 145 1.70 0.56 -16.29
N VAL A 146 0.51 -0.04 -16.47
CA VAL A 146 -0.57 0.55 -17.27
C VAL A 146 -1.62 1.29 -16.43
N LEU A 147 -1.60 1.13 -15.10
CA LEU A 147 -2.54 1.81 -14.21
C LEU A 147 -2.16 3.29 -14.06
N PRO A 148 -3.12 4.23 -14.20
CA PRO A 148 -2.87 5.65 -13.97
C PRO A 148 -2.80 5.93 -12.45
N VAL A 149 -1.71 5.50 -11.81
CA VAL A 149 -1.53 5.51 -10.34
C VAL A 149 -1.76 6.90 -9.77
N GLU A 150 -1.17 7.95 -10.35
CA GLU A 150 -1.31 9.31 -9.84
C GLU A 150 -2.74 9.83 -9.94
N GLN A 151 -3.45 9.48 -11.02
CA GLN A 151 -4.86 9.85 -11.15
C GLN A 151 -5.72 9.12 -10.12
N PHE A 152 -5.42 7.84 -9.85
CA PHE A 152 -6.09 7.10 -8.78
C PHE A 152 -5.85 7.77 -7.42
N ILE A 153 -4.60 8.13 -7.11
CA ILE A 153 -4.24 8.83 -5.87
C ILE A 153 -5.01 10.15 -5.76
N LEU A 154 -5.04 10.97 -6.82
CA LEU A 154 -5.77 12.24 -6.83
C LEU A 154 -7.28 12.02 -6.58
N ARG A 155 -7.93 11.13 -7.34
CA ARG A 155 -9.37 10.85 -7.20
C ARG A 155 -9.71 10.36 -5.80
N ALA A 156 -8.93 9.42 -5.28
CA ALA A 156 -9.16 8.85 -3.98
C ALA A 156 -9.00 9.91 -2.88
N ASN A 157 -7.97 10.76 -2.95
CA ASN A 157 -7.76 11.82 -1.97
C ASN A 157 -8.85 12.90 -2.00
N VAL A 158 -9.26 13.34 -3.20
CA VAL A 158 -10.36 14.30 -3.35
C VAL A 158 -11.69 13.71 -2.87
N ALA A 159 -11.94 12.41 -3.09
CA ALA A 159 -13.13 11.75 -2.56
C ALA A 159 -13.09 11.62 -1.03
N LEU A 160 -11.95 11.21 -0.48
CA LEU A 160 -11.76 11.02 0.95
C LEU A 160 -11.69 12.34 1.73
N SER A 161 -11.28 13.46 1.10
CA SER A 161 -11.27 14.78 1.75
C SER A 161 -12.67 15.30 2.06
N GLY A 162 -13.71 14.78 1.41
CA GLY A 162 -15.10 15.12 1.70
C GLY A 162 -15.69 14.45 2.94
N LEU A 163 -14.97 13.53 3.60
CA LEU A 163 -15.43 12.85 4.81
C LEU A 163 -15.26 13.74 6.05
N GLU A 164 -16.20 13.67 7.00
CA GLU A 164 -16.21 14.53 8.21
C GLU A 164 -14.93 14.42 9.06
N ASN A 165 -14.34 13.22 9.12
CA ASN A 165 -13.13 12.95 9.92
C ASN A 165 -11.84 12.94 9.08
N SER A 166 -11.86 13.50 7.88
CA SER A 166 -10.72 13.50 6.98
C SER A 166 -9.65 14.50 7.45
N ARG A 167 -8.39 14.04 7.53
CA ARG A 167 -7.21 14.88 7.79
C ARG A 167 -6.37 15.07 6.52
N ILE A 168 -6.97 14.83 5.36
CA ILE A 168 -6.31 14.86 4.06
C ILE A 168 -6.04 16.30 3.65
N ARG A 169 -4.79 16.56 3.29
CA ARG A 169 -4.32 17.84 2.80
C ARG A 169 -4.24 17.81 1.30
N LEU A 170 -5.17 18.47 0.62
CA LEU A 170 -5.22 18.50 -0.84
C LEU A 170 -4.01 19.22 -1.42
N TYR A 171 -3.48 20.25 -0.77
CA TYR A 171 -2.26 20.94 -1.25
C TYR A 171 -1.05 20.00 -1.36
N GLU A 172 -0.98 18.91 -0.57
CA GLU A 172 0.11 17.93 -0.66
C GLU A 172 0.09 17.19 -2.01
N LEU A 173 -1.06 17.16 -2.71
CA LEU A 173 -1.18 16.57 -4.05
C LEU A 173 -0.47 17.40 -5.12
N THR A 174 0.04 18.58 -4.80
CA THR A 174 0.94 19.34 -5.69
C THR A 174 2.26 18.63 -5.98
N MET A 175 2.62 17.60 -5.19
CA MET A 175 3.76 16.73 -5.47
C MET A 175 3.53 15.76 -6.64
N LEU A 176 2.27 15.60 -7.09
CA LEU A 176 1.94 14.74 -8.23
C LEU A 176 2.49 15.33 -9.53
N SER A 177 2.72 14.48 -10.52
CA SER A 177 3.29 14.86 -11.81
C SER A 177 2.26 15.56 -12.71
N PRO A 178 2.66 16.06 -13.88
CA PRO A 178 1.72 16.65 -14.83
C PRO A 178 0.61 15.70 -15.31
N ASP A 179 0.72 14.39 -15.13
CA ASP A 179 -0.28 13.41 -15.59
C ASP A 179 -1.65 13.55 -14.90
N VAL A 180 -1.72 14.31 -13.80
CA VAL A 180 -2.99 14.63 -13.14
C VAL A 180 -3.54 16.01 -13.52
N LEU A 181 -2.81 16.80 -14.33
CA LEU A 181 -3.13 18.19 -14.65
C LEU A 181 -4.56 18.37 -15.17
N SER A 182 -4.97 17.55 -16.14
CA SER A 182 -6.32 17.60 -16.71
C SER A 182 -7.41 17.37 -15.66
N LEU A 183 -7.12 16.52 -14.67
CA LEU A 183 -8.06 16.17 -13.61
C LEU A 183 -8.09 17.25 -12.51
N VAL A 184 -6.93 17.82 -12.16
CA VAL A 184 -6.83 18.96 -11.23
C VAL A 184 -7.63 20.14 -11.76
N LYS A 185 -7.47 20.51 -13.04
CA LYS A 185 -8.27 21.59 -13.65
C LYS A 185 -9.78 21.37 -13.55
N ARG A 186 -10.23 20.13 -13.79
CA ARG A 186 -11.66 19.78 -13.66
C ARG A 186 -12.14 19.91 -12.22
N TYR A 187 -11.38 19.43 -11.25
CA TYR A 187 -11.75 19.53 -9.84
C TYR A 187 -11.68 20.96 -9.31
N GLU A 188 -10.76 21.79 -9.81
CA GLU A 188 -10.70 23.21 -9.51
C GLU A 188 -11.96 23.94 -9.99
N GLN A 189 -12.35 23.72 -11.26
CA GLN A 189 -13.58 24.29 -11.85
C GLN A 189 -14.86 23.86 -11.10
N GLN A 190 -14.88 22.63 -10.60
CA GLN A 190 -15.99 22.10 -9.81
C GLN A 190 -15.96 22.54 -8.34
N GLY A 191 -14.88 23.22 -7.90
CA GLY A 191 -14.70 23.65 -6.51
C GLY A 191 -14.42 22.52 -5.53
N HIS A 192 -14.00 21.34 -6.01
CA HIS A 192 -13.66 20.19 -5.17
C HIS A 192 -12.26 20.27 -4.52
N LEU A 193 -11.43 21.23 -4.94
CA LEU A 193 -10.09 21.44 -4.41
C LEU A 193 -10.01 22.53 -3.32
N LYS A 194 -11.16 22.97 -2.81
CA LYS A 194 -11.25 23.99 -1.77
C LYS A 194 -10.81 23.43 -0.42
N GLU A 195 -9.60 23.78 -0.01
CA GLU A 195 -9.07 23.51 1.31
C GLU A 195 -8.65 24.82 1.99
N LYS A 196 -9.08 25.05 3.22
CA LYS A 196 -8.57 26.16 4.04
C LYS A 196 -7.17 25.78 4.52
N THR A 197 -6.15 26.61 4.26
CA THR A 197 -4.77 26.34 4.72
C THR A 197 -4.54 26.54 6.23
N GLY A 198 -5.62 26.63 7.01
CA GLY A 198 -5.65 27.15 8.38
C GLY A 198 -5.44 26.14 9.52
N TYR A 199 -4.90 24.94 9.31
CA TYR A 199 -4.48 24.08 10.43
C TYR A 199 -3.12 23.41 10.16
N LEU A 200 -2.05 24.17 10.45
CA LEU A 200 -0.69 23.66 10.57
C LEU A 200 -0.45 23.18 12.00
N GLU A 201 -1.14 22.11 12.43
CA GLU A 201 -0.93 21.51 13.76
C GLU A 201 0.56 21.14 14.01
N ARG A 202 1.30 20.86 12.92
CA ARG A 202 2.76 20.60 12.94
C ARG A 202 3.63 21.85 13.15
N GLU A 203 3.13 23.06 12.86
CA GLU A 203 3.90 24.33 12.95
C GLU A 203 3.38 25.32 14.01
N GLY A 204 2.29 24.99 14.72
CA GLY A 204 1.78 25.78 15.86
C GLY A 204 1.40 27.23 15.53
N LYS A 205 1.21 27.58 14.27
CA LYS A 205 0.87 28.94 13.82
C LYS A 205 -0.19 28.94 12.73
N ASN A 206 -1.19 29.80 12.91
CA ASN A 206 -2.19 30.15 11.90
C ASN A 206 -1.49 30.97 10.81
N LYS A 207 -1.23 30.39 9.63
CA LYS A 207 -0.55 31.11 8.54
C LYS A 207 -1.50 31.83 7.58
N SER A 208 -2.75 31.39 7.40
CA SER A 208 -3.82 32.16 6.73
C SER A 208 -5.16 31.41 6.77
N GLU A 209 -6.28 32.15 6.77
CA GLU A 209 -7.64 31.61 6.54
C GLU A 209 -7.96 31.42 5.04
N GLU A 210 -7.02 31.79 4.19
CA GLU A 210 -7.18 31.76 2.73
C GLU A 210 -7.22 30.33 2.21
N ALA A 211 -7.96 30.11 1.13
CA ALA A 211 -7.95 28.81 0.45
C ALA A 211 -6.63 28.64 -0.30
N PHE A 212 -6.11 27.41 -0.39
CA PHE A 212 -4.94 27.15 -1.21
C PHE A 212 -5.24 27.46 -2.68
N ASP A 213 -4.44 28.33 -3.30
CA ASP A 213 -4.57 28.66 -4.72
C ASP A 213 -3.82 27.65 -5.58
N TRP A 214 -4.56 26.89 -6.39
CA TRP A 214 -4.03 25.90 -7.33
C TRP A 214 -3.49 26.51 -8.63
N THR A 215 -3.83 27.76 -8.92
CA THR A 215 -3.47 28.44 -10.19
C THR A 215 -1.96 28.42 -10.46
N PRO A 216 -1.08 28.78 -9.49
CA PRO A 216 0.37 28.75 -9.71
C PRO A 216 0.93 27.34 -9.93
N TRP A 217 0.25 26.30 -9.41
CA TRP A 217 0.63 24.92 -9.71
C TRP A 217 0.19 24.54 -11.13
N ILE A 218 -1.05 24.84 -11.52
CA ILE A 218 -1.61 24.54 -12.84
C ILE A 218 -0.74 25.16 -13.94
N GLU A 219 -0.43 26.45 -13.84
CA GLU A 219 0.40 27.17 -14.82
C GLU A 219 1.80 26.55 -14.96
N ARG A 220 2.43 26.18 -13.83
CA ARG A 220 3.75 25.52 -13.85
C ARG A 220 3.70 24.16 -14.55
N GLN A 221 2.66 23.37 -14.33
CA GLN A 221 2.53 22.07 -15.00
C GLN A 221 2.19 22.22 -16.48
N GLU A 222 1.35 23.18 -16.85
CA GLU A 222 1.07 23.50 -18.26
C GLU A 222 2.34 23.84 -19.03
N LYS A 223 3.17 24.71 -18.45
CA LYS A 223 4.47 25.07 -19.03
C LYS A 223 5.36 23.84 -19.21
N LYS A 224 5.48 22.98 -18.20
CA LYS A 224 6.24 21.72 -18.29
C LYS A 224 5.72 20.80 -19.39
N VAL A 225 4.40 20.67 -19.54
CA VAL A 225 3.80 19.82 -20.60
C VAL A 225 3.99 20.42 -21.98
N ALA A 226 3.96 21.75 -22.09
CA ALA A 226 4.20 22.47 -23.34
C ALA A 226 5.67 22.34 -23.81
N GLU A 227 6.62 22.35 -22.88
CA GLU A 227 8.06 22.22 -23.15
C GLU A 227 8.48 20.79 -23.52
N LYS A 228 7.67 19.76 -23.18
CA LYS A 228 7.98 18.36 -23.50
C LYS A 228 7.95 18.07 -25.00
N VAL A 229 8.95 17.32 -25.47
CA VAL A 229 8.99 16.80 -26.84
C VAL A 229 7.91 15.72 -27.03
N TRP A 230 7.48 15.48 -28.27
CA TRP A 230 6.33 14.60 -28.57
C TRP A 230 6.47 13.17 -27.99
N TYR A 231 7.68 12.62 -27.95
CA TYR A 231 7.96 11.28 -27.41
C TYR A 231 8.06 11.23 -25.87
N GLU A 232 8.09 12.39 -25.19
CA GLU A 232 8.10 12.50 -23.72
C GLU A 232 6.68 12.73 -23.16
N LYS A 233 5.70 12.92 -24.05
CA LYS A 233 4.30 13.10 -23.65
C LYS A 233 3.70 11.75 -23.33
N SER A 234 3.24 11.60 -22.10
CA SER A 234 2.38 10.48 -21.72
C SER A 234 1.09 10.51 -22.54
N LEU A 235 0.52 9.33 -22.79
CA LEU A 235 -0.77 9.19 -23.50
C LEU A 235 -1.87 10.05 -22.86
N VAL A 236 -1.82 10.18 -21.54
CA VAL A 236 -2.72 11.04 -20.76
C VAL A 236 -2.61 12.51 -21.17
N ASN A 237 -1.39 13.03 -21.32
CA ASN A 237 -1.13 14.41 -21.71
C ASN A 237 -1.48 14.70 -23.18
N LEU A 238 -1.59 13.66 -24.03
CA LEU A 238 -2.01 13.78 -25.42
C LEU A 238 -3.53 13.79 -25.58
N VAL A 239 -4.24 12.99 -24.79
CA VAL A 239 -5.71 12.83 -24.86
C VAL A 239 -6.45 13.92 -24.06
N GLY A 240 -5.83 14.48 -23.02
CA GLY A 240 -6.43 15.49 -22.14
C GLY A 240 -6.38 16.94 -22.64
N LYS A 241 -6.03 17.17 -23.91
CA LYS A 241 -5.95 18.50 -24.53
C LYS A 241 -7.31 18.98 -25.04
#